data_AF-A0A5J5CL95-F1
#
_entry.id   AF-A0A5J5CL95-F1
#
_cell.length_a   1.000
_cell.length_b   1.000
_cell.length_c   1.000
_cell.angle_alpha   90.00
_cell.angle_beta   90.00
_cell.angle_gamma   90.00
#
_symmetry.space_group_name_H-M   'P 1'
#
loop_
_entity.id
_entity.type
_entity.pdbx_description
1 polymer ?
#
loop_
_entity_poly.entity_id
_entity_poly.type
_entity_poly.pdbx_seq_one_letter_code
_entity_poly.pdbx_strand_id
1 'polypeptide(L)'
;MHIMDGRKATFRDLKTAMRWGMWAGTPKNQYSQMEYENGEPCWQGGSRSTTVTLTCGTETALRSVKEPSKCQYIMDFQTPVACQPVLKQRGIHSE
;
A
#
# COMPACT_ATOMS: atom_id res chain seq x y z
N MET A 1 0.98 14.20 13.15
CA MET A 1 0.31 13.67 11.95
C MET A 1 0.02 14.83 10.98
N HIS A 2 1.07 15.44 10.43
CA HIS A 2 1.00 16.59 9.51
C HIS A 2 1.30 16.14 8.06
N ILE A 3 0.82 14.96 7.64
CA ILE A 3 1.15 14.39 6.31
C ILE A 3 0.15 14.84 5.22
N MET A 4 -0.94 15.51 5.56
CA MET A 4 -2.01 15.86 4.60
C MET A 4 -2.05 17.35 4.22
N ASP A 5 -0.91 18.04 4.24
CA ASP A 5 -0.82 19.47 3.89
C ASP A 5 -0.61 19.67 2.38
N GLY A 6 -1.58 19.24 1.57
CA GLY A 6 -1.63 19.48 0.12
C GLY A 6 -0.64 18.69 -0.76
N ARG A 7 0.25 17.88 -0.18
CA ARG A 7 1.17 16.99 -0.92
C ARG A 7 0.61 15.57 -0.98
N LYS A 8 0.47 15.01 -2.19
CA LYS A 8 0.11 13.59 -2.39
C LYS A 8 1.19 12.72 -1.74
N ALA A 9 0.85 11.94 -0.72
CA ALA A 9 1.78 11.01 -0.10
C ALA A 9 2.16 9.89 -1.08
N THR A 10 3.43 9.49 -1.04
CA THR A 10 4.06 8.52 -1.94
C THR A 10 4.68 7.36 -1.16
N PHE A 11 5.10 6.29 -1.86
CA PHE A 11 5.86 5.20 -1.24
C PHE A 11 7.14 5.66 -0.53
N ARG A 12 7.75 6.77 -0.97
CA ARG A 12 8.94 7.31 -0.32
C ARG A 12 8.59 7.82 1.07
N ASP A 13 7.48 8.53 1.20
CA ASP A 13 7.00 9.07 2.47
C ASP A 13 6.69 7.94 3.47
N LEU A 14 6.09 6.85 2.99
CA LEU A 14 5.85 5.65 3.80
C LEU A 14 7.15 5.03 4.32
N LYS A 15 8.16 4.90 3.45
CA LYS A 15 9.48 4.36 3.83
C LYS A 15 10.25 5.26 4.79
N THR A 16 9.99 6.57 4.78
CA THR A 16 10.59 7.51 5.73
C THR A 16 9.86 7.50 7.06
N ALA A 17 8.54 7.37 7.06
CA ALA A 17 7.72 7.41 8.28
C ALA A 17 7.71 6.09 9.06
N MET A 18 7.84 4.95 8.37
CA MET A 18 7.74 3.61 8.93
C MET A 18 8.67 2.63 8.19
N ARG A 19 9.02 1.52 8.83
CA ARG A 19 9.84 0.47 8.22
C ARG A 19 8.93 -0.53 7.51
N TRP A 20 9.26 -0.86 6.26
CA TRP A 20 8.60 -1.97 5.56
C TRP A 20 8.88 -3.29 6.30
N GLY A 21 7.82 -4.06 6.54
CA GLY A 21 7.88 -5.36 7.22
C GLY A 21 7.80 -6.51 6.22
N MET A 22 6.59 -6.79 5.72
CA MET A 22 6.34 -7.92 4.82
C MET A 22 5.22 -7.66 3.82
N TRP A 23 5.09 -8.58 2.86
CA TRP A 23 3.91 -8.70 2.02
C TRP A 23 2.82 -9.48 2.77
N ALA A 24 1.61 -8.94 2.78
CA ALA A 24 0.43 -9.50 3.44
C ALA A 24 -0.72 -9.76 2.45
N GLY A 25 -0.41 -9.91 1.16
CA GLY A 25 -1.42 -10.20 0.14
C GLY A 25 -1.99 -11.61 0.23
N THR A 26 -3.05 -11.85 -0.54
CA THR A 26 -3.72 -13.17 -0.58
C THR A 26 -2.90 -14.20 -1.38
N PRO A 27 -3.17 -15.53 -1.26
CA PRO A 27 -2.49 -16.55 -2.08
C PRO A 27 -2.61 -16.34 -3.59
N LYS A 28 -3.69 -15.68 -4.05
CA LYS A 28 -3.91 -15.35 -5.47
C LYS A 28 -3.16 -14.09 -5.91
N ASN A 29 -2.83 -13.21 -4.98
CA ASN A 29 -2.12 -11.96 -5.24
C ASN A 29 -1.29 -11.56 -4.02
N GLN A 30 -0.12 -12.18 -3.89
CA GLN A 30 0.78 -11.99 -2.73
C GLN A 30 1.22 -10.53 -2.58
N TYR A 31 1.31 -9.79 -3.69
CA TYR A 31 1.78 -8.41 -3.72
C TYR A 31 0.64 -7.39 -3.58
N SER A 32 -0.58 -7.82 -3.24
CA SER A 32 -1.72 -6.90 -3.11
C SER A 32 -1.69 -6.04 -1.84
N GLN A 33 -0.88 -6.41 -0.84
CA GLN A 33 -0.87 -5.71 0.44
C GLN A 33 0.51 -5.76 1.09
N MET A 34 0.89 -4.67 1.75
CA MET A 34 2.15 -4.53 2.48
C MET A 34 1.89 -4.09 3.91
N GLU A 35 2.73 -4.55 4.82
CA GLU A 35 2.75 -4.09 6.20
C GLU A 35 3.98 -3.22 6.46
N TYR A 36 3.73 -2.10 7.12
CA TYR A 36 4.73 -1.16 7.59
C TYR A 36 4.60 -1.05 9.11
N GLU A 37 5.73 -1.13 9.80
CA GLU A 37 5.78 -1.19 11.25
C GLU A 37 6.91 -0.30 11.77
N ASN A 38 7.04 -0.23 13.10
CA ASN A 38 8.12 0.49 13.78
C ASN A 38 8.18 1.98 13.35
N GLY A 39 7.01 2.60 13.15
CA GLY A 39 6.91 4.04 12.96
C GLY A 39 7.15 4.82 14.26
N GLU A 40 7.00 6.14 14.18
CA GLU A 40 7.15 7.04 15.33
C GLU A 40 6.38 6.55 16.57
N PRO A 41 7.00 6.61 17.77
CA PRO A 41 6.37 6.20 19.02
C PRO A 41 5.01 6.86 19.23
N CYS A 42 4.02 6.04 19.57
CA CYS A 42 2.68 6.47 19.91
C CYS A 42 2.55 6.58 21.42
N TRP A 43 2.20 7.76 21.92
CA TRP A 43 2.06 8.12 23.35
C TRP A 43 1.38 7.07 24.24
N GLN A 44 0.49 6.22 23.70
CA GLN A 44 -0.22 5.18 24.44
C GLN A 44 -0.41 3.85 23.66
N GLY A 45 0.37 3.61 22.59
CA GLY A 45 0.04 2.55 21.62
C GLY A 45 1.23 1.77 21.05
N GLY A 46 2.40 1.80 21.71
CA GLY A 46 3.61 1.20 21.14
C GLY A 46 4.09 1.96 19.91
N SER A 47 4.53 1.24 18.87
CA SER A 47 4.98 1.83 17.61
C SER A 47 3.83 1.91 16.60
N ARG A 48 3.76 2.99 15.82
CA ARG A 48 2.76 3.09 14.74
C ARG A 48 2.97 1.99 13.69
N SER A 49 1.87 1.45 13.19
CA SER A 49 1.86 0.48 12.09
C SER A 49 0.84 0.85 11.04
N THR A 50 1.03 0.34 9.82
CA THR A 50 0.20 0.64 8.67
C THR A 50 0.12 -0.56 7.76
N THR A 51 -1.09 -0.87 7.32
CA THR A 51 -1.35 -1.81 6.24
C THR A 51 -1.67 -1.03 4.98
N VAL A 52 -0.90 -1.26 3.91
CA VAL A 52 -1.07 -0.61 2.61
C VAL A 52 -1.65 -1.61 1.62
N THR A 53 -2.87 -1.36 1.15
CA THR A 53 -3.50 -2.12 0.08
C THR A 53 -3.15 -1.50 -1.26
N LEU A 54 -2.58 -2.29 -2.17
CA LEU A 54 -2.25 -1.88 -3.53
C LEU A 54 -3.41 -2.14 -4.47
N THR A 55 -3.82 -1.10 -5.19
CA THR A 55 -4.88 -1.16 -6.19
C THR A 55 -4.34 -0.74 -7.56
N CYS A 56 -4.80 -1.42 -8.61
CA CYS A 56 -4.44 -1.07 -9.99
C CYS A 56 -5.04 0.29 -10.37
N GLY A 57 -4.24 1.11 -11.05
CA GLY A 57 -4.75 2.26 -11.77
C GLY A 57 -3.65 3.07 -12.47
N THR A 58 -4.02 4.16 -13.12
CA THR A 58 -3.14 4.89 -14.05
C THR A 58 -2.06 5.75 -13.38
N GLU A 59 -2.27 6.14 -12.13
CA GLU A 59 -1.35 6.98 -11.36
C GLU A 59 -0.90 6.29 -10.08
N THR A 60 0.32 6.61 -9.66
CA THR A 60 0.89 6.25 -8.35
C THR A 60 0.45 7.30 -7.32
N ALA A 61 -0.57 7.01 -6.51
CA ALA A 61 -1.11 7.95 -5.53
C ALA A 61 -1.80 7.26 -4.36
N LEU A 62 -1.65 7.84 -3.15
CA LEU A 62 -2.47 7.50 -1.99
C LEU A 62 -3.92 7.98 -2.21
N ARG A 63 -4.89 7.08 -2.05
CA ARG A 63 -6.33 7.35 -2.25
C ARG A 63 -7.07 7.58 -0.94
N SER A 64 -6.79 6.77 0.07
CA SER A 64 -7.42 6.90 1.38
C SER A 64 -6.48 6.47 2.49
N VAL A 65 -6.70 7.06 3.66
CA VAL A 65 -6.12 6.65 4.93
C VAL A 65 -7.24 6.55 5.94
N LYS A 66 -7.24 5.48 6.72
CA LYS A 66 -8.16 5.26 7.85
C LYS A 66 -7.34 4.88 9.07
N GLU A 67 -7.72 5.37 10.23
CA GLU A 67 -7.16 4.96 11.53
C GLU A 67 -8.22 4.09 12.24
N PRO A 68 -8.31 2.78 11.93
CA PRO A 68 -9.32 1.91 12.55
C PRO A 68 -9.13 1.74 14.05
N SER A 69 -7.89 1.84 14.53
CA SER A 69 -7.55 1.81 15.94
C SER A 69 -6.36 2.74 16.19
N LYS A 70 -6.17 3.14 17.44
CA LYS A 70 -5.13 4.10 17.83
C LYS A 70 -3.77 3.66 17.30
N CYS A 71 -3.14 4.50 16.47
CA CYS A 71 -1.80 4.27 15.93
C CYS A 71 -1.66 3.08 14.95
N GLN A 72 -2.78 2.52 14.48
CA GLN A 72 -2.83 1.60 13.36
C GLN A 72 -3.55 2.27 12.20
N TYR A 73 -2.97 2.20 11.00
CA TYR A 73 -3.59 2.78 9.82
C TYR A 73 -3.84 1.74 8.73
N ILE A 74 -4.88 1.97 7.95
CA ILE A 74 -5.14 1.27 6.69
C ILE A 74 -5.08 2.30 5.57
N MET A 75 -4.29 2.02 4.55
CA MET A 75 -4.06 2.91 3.43
C MET A 75 -4.41 2.21 2.12
N ASP A 76 -5.15 2.90 1.26
CA ASP A 76 -5.40 2.45 -0.10
C ASP A 76 -4.49 3.22 -1.05
N PHE A 77 -3.60 2.50 -1.72
CA PHE A 77 -2.59 3.08 -2.59
C PHE A 77 -2.80 2.59 -4.01
N GLN A 78 -3.03 3.52 -4.93
CA GLN A 78 -3.17 3.21 -6.35
C GLN A 78 -1.81 3.26 -7.04
N THR A 79 -1.52 2.29 -7.90
CA THR A 79 -0.29 2.28 -8.71
C THR A 79 -0.46 1.43 -9.98
N PRO A 80 0.12 1.84 -11.12
CA PRO A 80 0.10 1.02 -12.34
C PRO A 80 0.86 -0.30 -12.17
N VAL A 81 1.77 -0.39 -11.21
CA VAL A 81 2.52 -1.62 -10.90
C VAL A 81 1.63 -2.72 -10.31
N ALA A 82 0.50 -2.35 -9.69
CA ALA A 82 -0.46 -3.30 -9.15
C ALA A 82 -1.39 -3.88 -10.23
N CYS A 83 -1.33 -3.35 -11.46
CA CYS A 83 -2.09 -3.91 -12.57
C CYS A 83 -1.43 -5.21 -13.03
N GLN A 84 -2.21 -6.29 -13.08
CA GLN A 84 -1.72 -7.54 -13.66
C GLN A 84 -1.41 -7.29 -15.13
N PRO A 85 -0.28 -7.81 -15.66
CA PRO A 85 -0.09 -7.85 -17.09
C PRO A 85 -1.28 -8.63 -17.66
N VAL A 86 -1.92 -8.07 -18.70
CA VAL A 86 -2.88 -8.82 -19.49
C VAL A 86 -2.12 -10.05 -19.98
N LEU A 87 -2.38 -11.22 -19.40
CA LEU A 87 -1.91 -12.47 -19.96
C LEU A 87 -2.54 -12.50 -21.35
N LYS A 88 -1.77 -12.13 -22.39
CA LYS A 88 -2.16 -12.40 -23.76
C LYS A 88 -2.37 -13.91 -23.80
N GLN A 89 -3.63 -14.34 -23.79
CA GLN A 89 -3.96 -15.70 -24.14
C GLN A 89 -3.27 -15.93 -25.47
N ARG A 90 -2.30 -16.85 -25.50
CA ARG A 90 -1.70 -17.31 -26.75
C ARG A 90 -2.87 -17.75 -27.61
N GLY A 91 -3.25 -16.91 -28.57
CA GLY A 91 -4.24 -17.24 -29.56
C GLY A 91 -3.79 -18.53 -30.23
N ILE A 92 -4.61 -19.56 -30.09
CA ILE A 92 -4.55 -20.75 -30.93
C ILE A 92 -4.82 -20.22 -32.34
N HIS A 93 -3.76 -20.09 -33.15
CA HIS A 93 -3.91 -19.90 -34.58
C HIS A 93 -4.20 -21.30 -35.14
N SER A 94 -5.48 -21.60 -35.34
CA SER A 94 -5.90 -22.67 -36.24
C SER A 94 -5.98 -22.05 -37.62
N GLU A 95 -4.97 -22.32 -38.43
CA GLU A 95 -5.13 -22.35 -39.90
C GLU A 95 -5.20 -23.82 -40.32
#